data_AF-A0A6M3KSU7-F1
#
_entry.id   AF-A0A6M3KSU7-F1
#
_cell.length_a   1.000
_cell.length_b   1.000
_cell.length_c   1.000
_cell.angle_alpha   90.00
_cell.angle_beta   90.00
_cell.angle_gamma   90.00
#
_symmetry.space_group_name_H-M   'P 1'
#
loop_
_entity.id
_entity.type
_entity.pdbx_description
1 polymer ?
#
loop_
_entity_poly.entity_id
_entity_poly.type
_entity_poly.pdbx_seq_one_letter_code
_entity_poly.pdbx_strand_id
1 'polypeptide(L)'
;NGQCYQMDNTVFTDNGDPIHCEMVFVFTYGQPEFEKKWNWWRGVFNPGCQAKVQVACSNVFTYENLKWFDLGDVSSGAVEFRFPPESQSRFLFVRIYESSTNSKMNYYGCSISAAVEAIE
;
A
#
# COMPACT_ATOMS: atom_id res chain seq x y z
N ASN A 1 26.38 11.43 9.03
CA ASN A 1 26.68 9.99 9.09
C ASN A 1 25.48 9.25 9.65
N GLY A 2 24.48 8.97 8.81
CA GLY A 2 23.36 8.08 9.17
C GLY A 2 23.82 6.63 9.09
N GLN A 3 23.40 5.78 10.02
CA GLN A 3 23.82 4.38 10.04
C GLN A 3 23.11 3.60 8.93
N CYS A 4 23.89 2.83 8.17
CA CYS A 4 23.34 1.92 7.15
C CYS A 4 22.64 0.73 7.83
N TYR A 5 21.51 0.33 7.24
CA TYR A 5 20.78 -0.90 7.54
C TYR A 5 21.73 -2.08 7.85
N GLN A 6 21.58 -2.69 9.03
CA GLN A 6 22.22 -3.96 9.36
C GLN A 6 21.17 -5.07 9.24
N MET A 7 21.44 -6.06 8.39
CA MET A 7 20.56 -7.22 8.11
C MET A 7 20.40 -8.18 9.30
N ASP A 8 20.99 -7.86 10.45
CA ASP A 8 21.05 -8.73 11.62
C ASP A 8 19.92 -8.48 12.64
N ASN A 9 18.93 -7.65 12.29
CA ASN A 9 17.78 -7.31 13.16
C ASN A 9 18.20 -6.65 14.49
N THR A 10 19.43 -6.16 14.64
CA THR A 10 19.91 -5.56 15.90
C THR A 10 19.64 -4.07 16.03
N VAL A 11 19.42 -3.38 14.90
CA VAL A 11 19.18 -1.93 14.85
C VAL A 11 17.73 -1.65 14.49
N PHE A 12 16.95 -1.13 15.44
CA PHE A 12 15.54 -0.74 15.25
C PHE A 12 15.36 0.77 15.05
N THR A 13 16.45 1.53 15.06
CA THR A 13 16.41 3.00 15.08
C THR A 13 17.41 3.62 14.12
N ASP A 14 16.98 4.57 13.29
CA ASP A 14 17.87 5.51 12.61
C ASP A 14 17.99 6.75 13.49
N ASN A 15 19.18 7.00 14.05
CA ASN A 15 19.45 8.18 14.86
C ASN A 15 18.49 8.40 16.06
N GLY A 16 17.95 7.31 16.64
CA GLY A 16 17.02 7.35 17.77
C GLY A 16 15.53 7.31 17.38
N ASP A 17 15.21 7.44 16.10
CA ASP A 17 13.84 7.33 15.58
C ASP A 17 13.56 5.91 15.05
N PRO A 18 12.37 5.33 15.31
CA PRO A 18 11.98 4.04 14.75
C PRO A 18 12.11 4.02 13.22
N ILE A 19 12.74 2.99 12.66
CA ILE A 19 12.80 2.81 11.21
C ILE A 19 11.41 2.43 10.71
N HIS A 20 10.73 3.36 10.04
CA HIS A 20 9.41 3.12 9.46
C HIS A 20 9.48 2.09 8.33
N CYS A 21 8.75 0.99 8.45
CA CYS A 21 8.60 0.01 7.38
C CYS A 21 7.64 0.55 6.30
N GLU A 22 8.08 0.60 5.04
CA GLU A 22 7.26 0.92 3.87
C GLU A 22 7.26 -0.27 2.90
N MET A 23 6.07 -0.64 2.43
CA MET A 23 5.86 -1.64 1.38
C MET A 23 5.07 -1.00 0.24
N VAL A 24 5.55 -1.20 -0.98
CA VAL A 24 4.87 -0.77 -2.20
C VAL A 24 4.61 -1.98 -3.09
N PHE A 25 3.35 -2.16 -3.46
CA PHE A 25 2.88 -3.21 -4.35
C PHE A 25 2.36 -2.61 -5.65
N VAL A 26 2.53 -3.34 -6.74
CA VAL A 26 1.87 -3.02 -8.02
C VAL A 26 0.92 -4.15 -8.38
N PHE A 27 -0.33 -3.79 -8.60
CA PHE A 27 -1.37 -4.69 -9.06
C PHE A 27 -1.72 -4.42 -10.51
N THR A 28 -1.85 -5.52 -11.26
CA THR A 28 -2.39 -5.58 -12.61
C THR A 28 -3.41 -6.72 -12.66
N TYR A 29 -4.44 -6.60 -13.49
CA TYR A 29 -5.51 -7.59 -13.58
C TYR A 29 -5.99 -7.75 -15.03
N GLY A 30 -5.98 -8.97 -15.57
CA GLY A 30 -6.26 -9.19 -16.99
C GLY A 30 -5.14 -8.64 -17.90
N GLN A 31 -5.50 -8.16 -19.08
CA GLN A 31 -4.50 -7.67 -20.05
C GLN A 31 -3.91 -6.30 -19.63
N PRO A 32 -2.60 -6.06 -19.85
CA PRO A 32 -1.97 -4.79 -19.48
C PRO A 32 -2.53 -3.56 -20.18
N GLU A 33 -3.07 -3.69 -21.40
CA GLU A 33 -3.55 -2.53 -22.17
C GLU A 33 -4.88 -1.98 -21.65
N PHE A 34 -5.69 -2.83 -21.00
CA PHE A 34 -7.01 -2.44 -20.52
C PHE A 34 -6.93 -1.61 -19.25
N GLU A 35 -7.83 -0.65 -19.13
CA GLU A 35 -8.07 0.02 -17.86
C GLU A 35 -8.96 -0.85 -16.97
N LYS A 36 -8.75 -0.68 -15.66
CA LYS A 36 -9.48 -1.39 -14.63
C LYS A 36 -10.06 -0.35 -13.71
N LYS A 37 -11.34 -0.51 -13.44
CA LYS A 37 -12.00 0.22 -12.37
C LYS A 37 -11.72 -0.51 -11.06
N TRP A 38 -10.90 0.10 -10.23
CA TRP A 38 -10.56 -0.41 -8.92
C TRP A 38 -11.71 -0.09 -7.97
N ASN A 39 -12.22 -1.11 -7.25
CA ASN A 39 -13.37 -0.97 -6.35
C ASN A 39 -12.99 -1.00 -4.87
N TRP A 40 -12.24 -2.03 -4.44
CA TRP A 40 -11.96 -2.27 -3.03
C TRP A 40 -10.53 -2.76 -2.81
N TRP A 41 -9.95 -2.32 -1.70
CA TRP A 41 -8.79 -2.93 -1.08
C TRP A 41 -9.19 -3.55 0.26
N ARG A 42 -8.73 -4.77 0.52
CA ARG A 42 -8.94 -5.44 1.82
C ARG A 42 -7.63 -5.99 2.31
N GLY A 43 -7.21 -5.61 3.50
CA GLY A 43 -5.92 -6.02 4.07
C GLY A 43 -6.10 -6.76 5.39
N VAL A 44 -5.16 -7.66 5.67
CA VAL A 44 -5.10 -8.42 6.92
C VAL A 44 -3.74 -8.21 7.58
N PHE A 45 -3.77 -7.83 8.86
CA PHE A 45 -2.64 -7.44 9.69
C PHE A 45 -2.77 -8.03 11.09
N ASN A 46 -1.74 -7.90 11.91
CA ASN A 46 -1.89 -8.19 13.34
C ASN A 46 -2.84 -7.18 14.01
N PRO A 47 -3.68 -7.62 14.98
CA PRO A 47 -4.49 -6.70 15.78
C PRO A 47 -3.62 -5.65 16.49
N GLY A 48 -4.13 -4.42 16.58
CA GLY A 48 -3.40 -3.31 17.22
C GLY A 48 -2.26 -2.72 16.40
N CYS A 49 -2.10 -3.16 15.13
CA CYS A 49 -1.29 -2.44 14.17
C CYS A 49 -1.83 -1.01 13.99
N GLN A 50 -0.95 -0.08 13.61
CA GLN A 50 -1.32 1.24 13.13
C GLN A 50 -0.56 1.49 11.82
N ALA A 51 -0.99 0.83 10.76
CA ALA A 51 -0.45 1.07 9.41
C ALA A 51 -1.34 2.08 8.67
N LYS A 52 -0.78 2.79 7.70
CA LYS A 52 -1.55 3.61 6.78
C LYS A 52 -1.50 3.02 5.39
N VAL A 53 -2.62 3.15 4.68
CA VAL A 53 -2.76 2.63 3.32
C VAL A 53 -3.04 3.79 2.38
N GLN A 54 -2.23 3.84 1.33
CA GLN A 54 -2.38 4.77 0.23
C GLN A 54 -2.40 4.04 -1.09
N VAL A 55 -3.04 4.65 -2.08
CA VAL A 55 -3.06 4.14 -3.44
C VAL A 55 -2.77 5.21 -4.47
N ALA A 56 -2.22 4.79 -5.60
CA ALA A 56 -2.10 5.62 -6.79
C ALA A 56 -2.57 4.83 -8.02
N CYS A 57 -3.43 5.44 -8.81
CA CYS A 57 -3.88 4.90 -10.08
C CYS A 57 -3.02 5.50 -11.21
N SER A 58 -2.40 4.66 -12.04
CA SER A 58 -1.55 5.11 -13.14
C SER A 58 -1.66 4.23 -14.38
N ASN A 59 -1.56 4.85 -15.55
CA ASN A 59 -1.53 4.18 -16.85
C ASN A 59 -0.10 3.88 -17.34
N VAL A 60 0.91 4.28 -16.55
CA VAL A 60 2.33 4.06 -16.81
C VAL A 60 3.00 3.42 -15.60
N PHE A 61 4.03 2.62 -15.84
CA PHE A 61 4.78 1.92 -14.80
C PHE A 61 5.92 2.80 -14.26
N THR A 62 5.63 4.05 -13.88
CA THR A 62 6.62 4.99 -13.32
C THR A 62 6.20 5.43 -11.93
N TYR A 63 7.09 5.23 -10.95
CA TYR A 63 6.82 5.49 -9.54
C TYR A 63 6.93 6.98 -9.17
N GLU A 64 7.86 7.70 -9.81
CA GLU A 64 8.28 9.06 -9.44
C GLU A 64 7.16 10.11 -9.46
N ASN A 65 6.14 9.90 -10.31
CA ASN A 65 5.06 10.86 -10.54
C ASN A 65 3.69 10.38 -10.05
N LEU A 66 3.67 9.36 -9.17
CA LEU A 66 2.43 8.83 -8.63
C LEU A 66 1.76 9.84 -7.69
N LYS A 67 0.46 10.08 -7.94
CA LYS A 67 -0.39 10.85 -7.03
C LYS A 67 -1.03 9.89 -6.04
N TRP A 68 -0.59 9.97 -4.79
CA TRP A 68 -1.06 9.12 -3.72
C TRP A 68 -2.33 9.65 -3.08
N PHE A 69 -3.29 8.75 -2.87
CA PHE A 69 -4.55 8.99 -2.18
C PHE A 69 -4.58 8.16 -0.91
N ASP A 70 -4.88 8.81 0.21
CA ASP A 70 -5.06 8.14 1.49
C ASP A 70 -6.38 7.36 1.50
N LEU A 71 -6.30 6.06 1.83
CA LEU A 71 -7.47 5.23 2.08
C LEU A 71 -7.85 5.20 3.56
N GLY A 72 -6.84 5.28 4.44
CA GLY A 72 -7.03 5.39 5.87
C GLY A 72 -6.07 4.55 6.69
N ASP A 73 -6.34 4.53 7.99
CA ASP A 73 -5.52 3.90 8.99
C ASP A 73 -6.04 2.49 9.30
N VAL A 74 -5.13 1.53 9.37
CA VAL A 74 -5.37 0.15 9.77
C VAL A 74 -5.16 0.05 11.26
N SER A 75 -6.26 0.07 12.02
CA SER A 75 -6.25 -0.13 13.48
C SER A 75 -6.75 -1.50 13.93
N SER A 76 -7.46 -2.21 13.04
CA SER A 76 -7.97 -3.57 13.26
C SER A 76 -7.19 -4.60 12.44
N GLY A 77 -7.10 -5.83 12.94
CA GLY A 77 -6.38 -6.92 12.25
C GLY A 77 -6.94 -7.29 10.87
N ALA A 78 -8.14 -6.82 10.52
CA ALA A 78 -8.66 -6.84 9.16
C ALA A 78 -9.36 -5.51 8.86
N VAL A 79 -9.18 -4.99 7.66
CA VAL A 79 -9.74 -3.71 7.21
C VAL A 79 -10.15 -3.78 5.74
N GLU A 80 -11.17 -3.01 5.40
CA GLU A 80 -11.63 -2.83 4.03
C GLU A 80 -11.78 -1.35 3.71
N PHE A 81 -11.19 -0.94 2.59
CA PHE A 81 -11.31 0.42 2.07
C PHE A 81 -11.91 0.40 0.68
N ARG A 82 -12.88 1.29 0.46
CA ARG A 82 -13.39 1.57 -0.87
C ARG A 82 -12.47 2.59 -1.52
N PHE A 83 -12.09 2.35 -2.78
CA PHE A 83 -11.29 3.33 -3.50
C PHE A 83 -12.12 4.58 -3.85
N PRO A 84 -11.48 5.76 -4.02
CA PRO A 84 -12.14 6.98 -4.45
C PRO A 84 -12.94 6.79 -5.75
N PRO A 85 -14.06 7.53 -5.94
CA PRO A 85 -14.69 7.66 -7.25
C PRO A 85 -13.62 8.08 -8.27
N GLU A 86 -13.60 7.48 -9.46
CA GLU A 86 -12.56 7.67 -10.51
C GLU A 86 -11.23 6.91 -10.32
N SER A 87 -11.19 5.91 -9.44
CA SER A 87 -10.04 4.99 -9.36
C SER A 87 -10.00 4.03 -10.55
N GLN A 88 -9.64 4.55 -11.72
CA GLN A 88 -9.54 3.81 -12.97
C GLN A 88 -8.16 3.97 -13.59
N SER A 89 -7.51 2.85 -13.91
CA SER A 89 -6.19 2.85 -14.54
C SER A 89 -5.75 1.45 -15.01
N ARG A 90 -4.65 1.37 -15.75
CA ARG A 90 -4.00 0.11 -16.11
C ARG A 90 -3.28 -0.56 -14.94
N PHE A 91 -2.68 0.24 -14.05
CA PHE A 91 -1.93 -0.18 -12.88
C PHE A 91 -2.45 0.48 -11.62
N LEU A 92 -2.54 -0.31 -10.55
CA LEU A 92 -2.80 0.17 -9.20
C LEU A 92 -1.53 0.00 -8.37
N PHE A 93 -1.05 1.10 -7.81
CA PHE A 93 0.02 1.09 -6.82
C PHE A 93 -0.62 1.17 -5.44
N VAL A 94 -0.21 0.28 -4.54
CA VAL A 94 -0.64 0.29 -3.14
C VAL A 94 0.59 0.48 -2.28
N ARG A 95 0.58 1.54 -1.46
CA ARG A 95 1.62 1.82 -0.47
C ARG A 95 1.04 1.56 0.91
N ILE A 96 1.74 0.75 1.69
CA ILE A 96 1.41 0.43 3.07
C ILE A 96 2.62 0.80 3.90
N TYR A 97 2.46 1.66 4.89
CA TYR A 97 3.57 2.07 5.74
C TYR A 97 3.17 2.08 7.20
N GLU A 98 4.13 1.73 8.03
CA GLU A 98 3.99 1.72 9.47
C GLU A 98 3.89 3.14 10.01
N SER A 99 2.83 3.41 10.76
CA SER A 99 2.64 4.65 11.51
C SER A 99 2.58 4.44 13.02
N SER A 100 2.75 3.20 13.50
CA SER A 100 2.76 2.90 14.92
C SER A 100 4.13 3.16 15.54
N THR A 101 4.13 3.76 16.72
CA THR A 101 5.32 3.83 17.58
C THR A 101 5.40 2.68 18.57
N ASN A 102 4.33 1.87 18.70
CA ASN A 102 4.13 0.98 19.85
C ASN A 102 4.09 -0.51 19.47
N SER A 103 3.76 -0.85 18.23
CA SER A 103 3.72 -2.24 17.76
C SER A 103 4.23 -2.34 16.34
N LYS A 104 5.09 -3.33 16.09
CA LYS A 104 5.55 -3.68 14.75
C LYS A 104 4.37 -4.08 13.87
N MET A 105 4.35 -3.61 12.63
CA MET A 105 3.43 -4.06 11.58
C MET A 105 3.80 -5.48 11.11
N ASN A 106 2.85 -6.41 11.23
CA ASN A 106 2.90 -7.69 10.53
C ASN A 106 1.80 -7.71 9.47
N TYR A 107 2.20 -7.84 8.21
CA TYR A 107 1.31 -7.90 7.07
C TYR A 107 1.11 -9.35 6.62
N TYR A 108 -0.14 -9.80 6.58
CA TYR A 108 -0.50 -11.16 6.19
C TYR A 108 -0.94 -11.26 4.72
N GLY A 109 -1.38 -10.16 4.13
CA GLY A 109 -1.81 -10.12 2.74
C GLY A 109 -2.92 -9.10 2.49
N CYS A 110 -3.27 -8.94 1.22
CA CYS A 110 -4.42 -8.16 0.82
C CYS A 110 -5.12 -8.78 -0.39
N SER A 111 -6.35 -8.34 -0.64
CA SER A 111 -7.10 -8.63 -1.85
C SER A 111 -7.59 -7.33 -2.49
N ILE A 112 -7.62 -7.32 -3.81
CA ILE A 112 -8.10 -6.21 -4.63
C ILE A 112 -9.34 -6.68 -5.38
N SER A 113 -10.39 -5.86 -5.36
CA SER A 113 -11.54 -6.03 -6.25
C SER A 113 -11.46 -5.01 -7.37
N ALA A 114 -11.54 -5.48 -8.61
CA ALA A 114 -11.50 -4.66 -9.82
C ALA A 114 -12.49 -5.18 -10.86
N ALA A 115 -12.96 -4.29 -11.72
CA ALA A 115 -13.69 -4.63 -12.94
C ALA A 115 -12.84 -4.23 -14.15
N VAL A 116 -12.73 -5.11 -15.15
CA VAL A 116 -12.12 -4.77 -16.43
C VAL A 116 -13.16 -4.03 -17.25
N GLU A 117 -12.85 -2.80 -17.65
CA GLU A 117 -13.70 -2.04 -18.56
C GLU A 117 -12.96 -1.95 -19.90
N ALA A 118 -13.62 -2.39 -20.98
CA ALA A 118 -13.10 -2.19 -22.34
C ALA A 118 -13.18 -0.69 -22.64
N ILE A 119 -12.08 -0.12 -23.13
CA ILE A 119 -12.08 1.27 -23.59
C ILE A 119 -12.78 1.25 -24.95
N GLU A 120 -14.03 1.74 -25.00
CA GLU A 120 -14.76 2.00 -26.26
C GLU A 120 -14.24 3.27 -26.96
#